data_AF-A0AAU3MWA2-F1
#
_entry.id   AF-A0AAU3MWA2-F1
#
_cell.length_a   1.000
_cell.length_b   1.000
_cell.length_c   1.000
_cell.angle_alpha   90.00
_cell.angle_beta   90.00
_cell.angle_gamma   90.00
#
_symmetry.space_group_name_H-M   'P 1'
#
loop_
_entity.id
_entity.type
_entity.pdbx_description
1 polymer ?
#
loop_
_entity_poly.entity_id
_entity_poly.type
_entity_poly.pdbx_seq_one_letter_code
_entity_poly.pdbx_strand_id
1 'polypeptide(L)'
;MANALQELVKSRLEQQGWSYGDVARRGGIPRSTVHHLATVTHVARMPQQATLEGLARGLELPLDSVRRAAAEACGIHLYFEDPADTASDPEIATLIASVQRLSDADRRHVTALVESLLRSTPDPDAPADSGSGD
;
A
#
# COMPACT_ATOMS: atom_id res chain seq x y z
N MET A 1 -9.33 -10.88 -7.38
CA MET A 1 -7.90 -10.53 -7.59
C MET A 1 -7.15 -10.81 -6.31
N ALA A 2 -5.89 -11.25 -6.41
CA ALA A 2 -5.02 -11.37 -5.24
C ALA A 2 -4.52 -9.97 -4.83
N ASN A 3 -4.43 -9.69 -3.54
CA ASN A 3 -3.91 -8.40 -3.08
C ASN A 3 -2.38 -8.39 -3.02
N ALA A 4 -1.79 -7.19 -2.91
CA ALA A 4 -0.35 -7.00 -2.89
C ALA A 4 0.38 -7.82 -1.82
N LEU A 5 -0.22 -8.04 -0.65
CA LEU A 5 0.39 -8.85 0.40
C LEU A 5 0.43 -10.33 0.03
N GLN A 6 -0.62 -10.86 -0.61
CA GLN A 6 -0.65 -12.24 -1.10
C GLN A 6 0.40 -12.48 -2.17
N GLU A 7 0.51 -11.56 -3.14
CA GLU A 7 1.49 -11.65 -4.22
C GLU A 7 2.93 -11.53 -3.69
N LEU A 8 3.18 -10.61 -2.75
CA LEU A 8 4.48 -10.48 -2.09
C LEU A 8 4.91 -11.78 -1.40
N VAL A 9 4.00 -12.39 -0.64
CA VAL A 9 4.27 -13.64 0.08
C VAL A 9 4.52 -14.80 -0.88
N LYS A 10 3.65 -14.98 -1.89
CA LYS A 10 3.79 -16.06 -2.89
C LYS A 10 5.07 -15.93 -3.70
N SER A 11 5.33 -14.74 -4.25
CA SER A 11 6.54 -14.48 -5.04
C SER A 11 7.80 -14.82 -4.26
N ARG A 12 7.84 -14.47 -2.98
CA ARG A 12 8.99 -14.80 -2.11
C ARG A 12 9.11 -16.28 -1.78
N LEU A 13 7.99 -16.96 -1.52
CA LEU A 13 7.99 -18.42 -1.31
C LEU A 13 8.51 -19.15 -2.54
N GLU A 14 8.09 -18.74 -3.73
CA GLU A 14 8.52 -19.33 -5.01
C GLU A 14 10.00 -19.06 -5.29
N GLN A 15 10.46 -17.83 -5.13
CA GLN A 15 11.87 -17.45 -5.35
C GLN A 15 12.85 -18.21 -4.46
N GLN A 16 12.47 -18.46 -3.20
CA GLN A 16 13.33 -19.09 -2.21
C GLN A 16 13.04 -20.58 -1.99
N GLY A 17 12.01 -21.13 -2.64
CA GLY A 17 11.55 -22.50 -2.42
C GLY A 17 11.07 -22.77 -0.99
N TRP A 18 10.57 -21.74 -0.29
CA TRP A 18 10.15 -21.86 1.10
C TRP A 18 8.70 -22.29 1.23
N SER A 19 8.38 -22.95 2.35
CA SER A 19 7.00 -23.18 2.76
C SER A 19 6.51 -22.10 3.72
N TYR A 20 5.19 -21.99 3.92
CA TYR A 20 4.62 -21.12 4.96
C TYR A 20 5.17 -21.43 6.37
N GLY A 21 5.55 -22.68 6.63
CA GLY A 21 6.16 -23.09 7.90
C GLY A 21 7.59 -22.57 8.06
N ASP A 22 8.33 -22.43 6.95
CA ASP A 22 9.68 -21.90 6.92
C ASP A 22 9.71 -20.40 7.23
N VAL A 23 8.77 -19.66 6.64
CA VAL A 23 8.56 -18.23 6.90
C VAL A 23 8.12 -18.01 8.35
N ALA A 24 7.17 -18.81 8.85
CA ALA A 24 6.69 -18.74 10.23
C ALA A 24 7.81 -18.95 11.25
N ARG A 25 8.66 -19.97 11.04
CA ARG A 25 9.79 -20.29 11.91
C ARG A 25 10.84 -19.18 11.92
N ARG A 26 11.19 -18.64 10.76
CA ARG A 26 12.14 -17.53 10.61
C ARG A 26 11.60 -16.22 11.21
N GLY A 27 10.31 -15.99 11.03
CA GLY A 27 9.64 -14.78 11.50
C GLY A 27 9.29 -14.77 12.98
N GLY A 28 9.25 -15.94 13.61
CA GLY A 28 8.77 -16.08 14.99
C GLY A 28 7.26 -15.82 15.13
N ILE A 29 6.50 -16.07 14.06
CA ILE A 29 5.03 -15.85 14.02
C ILE A 29 4.29 -17.16 13.73
N PRO A 30 3.02 -17.30 14.13
CA PRO A 30 2.26 -18.53 13.90
C PRO A 30 2.12 -18.85 12.40
N ARG A 31 2.25 -20.13 12.04
CA ARG A 31 2.01 -20.58 10.65
C ARG A 31 0.61 -20.24 10.15
N SER A 32 -0.39 -20.30 11.03
CA SER A 32 -1.77 -19.89 10.73
C SER A 32 -1.86 -18.41 10.35
N THR A 33 -1.07 -17.54 10.99
CA THR A 33 -0.99 -16.12 10.67
C THR A 33 -0.38 -15.89 9.29
N VAL A 34 0.72 -16.56 8.97
CA VAL A 34 1.35 -16.47 7.63
C VAL A 34 0.38 -16.95 6.55
N HIS A 35 -0.26 -18.10 6.78
CA HIS A 35 -1.24 -18.64 5.84
C HIS A 35 -2.45 -17.72 5.68
N HIS A 36 -2.98 -17.17 6.77
CA HIS A 36 -4.09 -16.22 6.72
C HIS A 36 -3.73 -15.00 5.87
N LEU A 37 -2.57 -14.38 6.11
CA LEU A 37 -2.11 -13.22 5.33
C LEU A 37 -1.84 -13.55 3.86
N ALA A 38 -1.43 -14.78 3.55
CA ALA A 38 -1.20 -15.24 2.18
C ALA A 38 -2.49 -15.61 1.41
N THR A 39 -3.59 -15.87 2.11
CA THR A 39 -4.84 -16.40 1.52
C THR A 39 -6.01 -15.43 1.60
N VAL A 40 -5.97 -14.46 2.51
CA VAL A 40 -7.02 -13.46 2.65
C VAL A 40 -6.99 -12.49 1.47
N THR A 41 -8.11 -12.37 0.77
CA THR A 41 -8.26 -11.48 -0.39
C THR A 41 -8.41 -10.02 0.00
N HIS A 42 -8.97 -9.73 1.18
CA HIS A 42 -9.10 -8.38 1.72
C HIS A 42 -8.75 -8.35 3.21
N VAL A 43 -7.77 -7.52 3.57
CA VAL A 43 -7.34 -7.36 4.96
C VAL A 43 -8.16 -6.23 5.58
N ALA A 44 -9.29 -6.55 6.22
CA ALA A 44 -10.22 -5.54 6.75
C ALA A 44 -9.60 -4.61 7.83
N ARG A 45 -8.46 -5.00 8.42
CA ARG A 45 -7.77 -4.21 9.44
C ARG A 45 -6.27 -4.44 9.36
N MET A 46 -5.50 -3.35 9.45
CA MET A 46 -4.04 -3.40 9.50
C MET A 46 -3.53 -4.42 10.53
N PRO A 47 -2.67 -5.37 10.12
CA PRO A 47 -2.03 -6.30 11.04
C PRO A 47 -1.19 -5.54 12.07
N GLN A 48 -1.04 -6.13 13.26
CA GLN A 48 -0.21 -5.53 14.31
C GLN A 48 1.24 -5.38 13.84
N GLN A 49 1.93 -4.33 14.31
CA GLN A 49 3.32 -4.06 13.95
C GLN A 49 4.24 -5.27 14.20
N ALA A 50 4.10 -5.94 15.35
CA ALA A 50 4.87 -7.14 15.67
C ALA A 50 4.66 -8.28 14.65
N THR A 51 3.46 -8.39 14.07
CA THR A 51 3.17 -9.38 13.01
C THR A 51 3.84 -9.00 11.70
N LEU A 52 3.84 -7.72 11.32
CA LEU A 52 4.52 -7.23 10.12
C LEU A 52 6.04 -7.40 10.24
N GLU A 53 6.61 -7.12 11.40
CA GLU A 53 8.04 -7.34 11.70
C GLU A 53 8.42 -8.82 11.63
N GLY A 54 7.60 -9.69 12.22
CA GLY A 54 7.79 -11.13 12.11
C GLY A 54 7.69 -11.63 10.67
N LEU A 55 6.71 -11.13 9.91
CA LEU A 55 6.55 -11.50 8.51
C LEU A 55 7.74 -10.99 7.66
N ALA A 56 8.18 -9.75 7.85
CA ALA A 56 9.33 -9.16 7.17
C ALA A 56 10.62 -9.97 7.43
N ARG A 57 10.86 -10.33 8.69
CA ARG A 57 11.96 -11.23 9.06
C ARG A 57 11.82 -12.60 8.41
N GLY A 58 10.61 -13.15 8.37
CA GLY A 58 10.33 -14.46 7.78
C GLY A 58 10.49 -14.52 6.27
N LEU A 59 10.25 -13.40 5.58
CA LEU A 59 10.36 -13.27 4.11
C LEU A 59 11.71 -12.68 3.66
N GLU A 60 12.58 -12.33 4.59
CA GLU A 60 13.84 -11.61 4.35
C GLU A 60 13.62 -10.37 3.48
N LEU A 61 12.65 -9.55 3.91
CA LEU A 61 12.22 -8.33 3.26
C LEU A 61 12.35 -7.13 4.21
N PRO A 62 12.55 -5.91 3.68
CA PRO A 62 12.42 -4.70 4.46
C PRO A 62 11.00 -4.59 5.05
N LEU A 63 10.93 -4.13 6.30
CA LEU A 63 9.65 -3.94 7.01
C LEU A 63 8.71 -3.01 6.24
N ASP A 64 9.25 -1.95 5.63
CA ASP A 64 8.45 -0.99 4.86
C ASP A 64 7.78 -1.62 3.63
N SER A 65 8.45 -2.55 2.93
CA SER A 65 7.85 -3.26 1.80
C SER A 65 6.64 -4.09 2.23
N VAL A 66 6.74 -4.79 3.37
CA VAL A 66 5.64 -5.58 3.93
C VAL A 66 4.53 -4.68 4.45
N ARG A 67 4.87 -3.56 5.08
CA ARG A 67 3.90 -2.57 5.57
C ARG A 67 3.10 -1.94 4.44
N ARG A 68 3.77 -1.58 3.33
CA ARG A 68 3.14 -1.03 2.12
C ARG A 68 2.15 -2.04 1.51
N ALA A 69 2.60 -3.28 1.30
CA ALA A 69 1.75 -4.34 0.77
C ALA A 69 0.54 -4.66 1.68
N ALA A 70 0.74 -4.62 3.01
CA ALA A 70 -0.35 -4.82 3.97
C ALA A 70 -1.36 -3.66 3.95
N ALA A 71 -0.90 -2.42 3.79
CA ALA A 71 -1.77 -1.26 3.69
C ALA A 71 -2.61 -1.27 2.40
N GLU A 72 -1.97 -1.57 1.27
CA GLU A 72 -2.66 -1.74 -0.02
C GLU A 72 -3.70 -2.86 0.07
N ALA A 73 -3.37 -3.98 0.72
CA ALA A 73 -4.32 -5.06 0.99
C ALA A 73 -5.49 -4.66 1.92
N CYS A 74 -5.35 -3.58 2.69
CA CYS A 74 -6.41 -2.97 3.47
C CYS A 74 -7.24 -1.93 2.70
N GLY A 75 -6.93 -1.68 1.42
CA GLY A 75 -7.51 -0.56 0.66
C GLY A 75 -7.04 0.80 1.19
N ILE A 76 -6.02 0.82 2.03
CA ILE A 76 -5.34 2.04 2.46
C ILE A 76 -4.24 2.28 1.43
N HIS A 77 -4.53 3.10 0.43
CA HIS A 77 -3.47 3.75 -0.34
C HIS A 77 -2.75 4.70 0.62
N LEU A 78 -1.81 4.14 1.38
CA LEU A 78 -0.81 4.93 2.07
C LEU A 78 -0.04 5.65 0.95
N TYR A 79 -0.33 6.92 0.72
CA TYR A 79 0.54 7.87 0.02
C TYR A 79 1.86 8.09 0.78
N PHE A 80 2.41 7.04 1.42
CA PHE A 80 3.82 6.95 1.70
C PHE A 80 4.47 6.46 0.40
N GLU A 81 4.53 7.37 -0.58
CA GLU A 81 5.71 7.41 -1.41
C GLU A 81 6.92 7.39 -0.47
N ASP A 82 7.91 6.57 -0.83
CA ASP A 82 9.20 6.63 -0.16
C ASP A 82 9.62 8.10 -0.13
N PRO A 83 10.08 8.69 0.99
CA PRO A 83 10.61 10.05 0.95
C PRO A 83 11.71 10.20 -0.10
N ALA A 84 12.33 9.11 -0.56
CA ALA A 84 13.22 9.07 -1.72
C ALA A 84 12.51 9.18 -3.09
N ASP A 85 11.30 8.64 -3.26
CA ASP A 85 10.50 8.76 -4.49
C ASP A 85 9.76 10.11 -4.54
N THR A 86 9.18 10.58 -3.43
CA THR A 86 8.64 11.95 -3.31
C THR A 86 9.73 13.02 -3.48
N ALA A 87 10.96 12.73 -3.06
CA ALA A 87 12.12 13.60 -3.31
C ALA A 87 12.68 13.49 -4.74
N SER A 88 12.32 12.44 -5.49
CA SER A 88 12.72 12.28 -6.89
C SER A 88 11.83 13.07 -7.84
N ASP A 89 10.59 13.40 -7.44
CA ASP A 89 9.75 14.36 -8.14
C ASP A 89 9.94 15.79 -7.57
N PRO A 90 10.67 16.67 -8.29
CA PRO A 90 10.95 18.02 -7.82
C PRO A 90 9.67 18.87 -7.69
N GLU A 91 8.61 18.56 -8.45
CA GLU A 91 7.34 19.28 -8.41
C GLU A 91 6.58 18.95 -7.13
N ILE A 92 6.49 17.67 -6.77
CA ILE A 92 5.84 17.22 -5.53
C ILE A 92 6.61 17.74 -4.30
N ALA A 93 7.94 17.67 -4.32
CA ALA A 93 8.77 18.20 -3.23
C ALA A 93 8.56 19.71 -3.02
N THR A 94 8.44 20.47 -4.11
CA THR A 94 8.16 21.91 -4.07
C THR A 94 6.78 22.21 -3.49
N LEU A 95 5.76 21.42 -3.86
CA LEU A 95 4.40 21.51 -3.32
C LEU A 95 4.38 21.28 -1.81
N ILE A 96 5.03 20.23 -1.32
CA ILE A 96 5.12 19.92 0.12
C ILE A 96 5.79 21.06 0.88
N ALA A 97 6.95 21.53 0.40
CA ALA A 97 7.68 22.64 1.02
C ALA A 97 6.85 23.95 1.05
N SER A 98 6.08 24.20 -0.01
CA SER A 98 5.24 25.40 -0.13
C SER A 98 4.04 25.35 0.81
N VAL A 99 3.32 24.21 0.87
CA VAL A 99 2.15 24.02 1.75
C VAL A 99 2.54 24.12 3.23
N GLN A 100 3.74 23.68 3.61
CA GLN A 100 4.25 23.82 4.97
C GLN A 100 4.38 25.28 5.43
N ARG A 101 4.52 26.23 4.51
CA ARG A 101 4.65 27.66 4.81
C ARG A 101 3.32 28.42 4.82
N LEU A 102 2.22 27.76 4.43
CA LEU A 102 0.89 28.38 4.37
C LEU A 102 0.23 28.47 5.74
N SER A 103 -0.67 29.46 5.88
CA SER A 103 -1.56 29.61 7.03
C SER A 103 -2.62 28.50 7.07
N ASP A 104 -3.25 28.29 8.23
CA ASP A 104 -4.32 27.29 8.35
C ASP A 104 -5.53 27.59 7.44
N ALA A 105 -5.83 28.86 7.19
CA ALA A 105 -6.90 29.24 6.28
C ALA A 105 -6.54 28.86 4.83
N ASP A 106 -5.32 29.14 4.40
CA ASP A 106 -4.86 28.82 3.04
C ASP A 106 -4.72 27.31 2.83
N ARG A 107 -4.27 26.58 3.85
CA ARG A 107 -4.22 25.11 3.81
C ARG A 107 -5.59 24.49 3.58
N ARG A 108 -6.65 25.00 4.23
CA ARG A 108 -8.03 24.53 4.00
C ARG A 108 -8.47 24.75 2.55
N HIS A 109 -8.09 25.87 1.95
CA HIS A 109 -8.39 26.14 0.54
C HIS A 109 -7.64 25.19 -0.40
N VAL A 110 -6.35 24.94 -0.12
CA VAL A 110 -5.56 23.96 -0.90
C VAL A 110 -6.17 22.56 -0.79
N THR A 111 -6.58 22.14 0.41
CA THR A 111 -7.28 20.85 0.60
C THR A 111 -8.54 20.77 -0.26
N ALA A 112 -9.40 21.79 -0.24
CA ALA A 112 -10.61 21.81 -1.04
C ALA A 112 -10.33 21.76 -2.56
N LEU A 113 -9.27 22.42 -3.02
CA LEU A 113 -8.86 22.38 -4.42
C LEU A 113 -8.38 20.99 -4.83
N VAL A 114 -7.52 20.35 -4.03
CA VAL A 114 -7.02 18.99 -4.29
C VAL A 114 -8.18 18.00 -4.31
N GLU A 115 -9.10 18.07 -3.35
CA GLU A 115 -10.30 17.23 -3.30
C GLU A 115 -11.20 17.42 -4.53
N SER A 116 -11.30 18.65 -5.04
CA SER A 116 -12.02 18.93 -6.29
C SER A 116 -11.33 18.29 -7.49
N LEU A 117 -10.00 18.42 -7.59
CA LEU A 117 -9.23 17.87 -8.72
C LEU A 117 -9.29 16.35 -8.75
N LEU A 118 -9.14 15.69 -7.59
CA LEU A 118 -9.24 14.23 -7.47
C LEU A 118 -10.64 13.69 -7.81
N ARG A 119 -11.68 14.51 -7.60
CA ARG A 119 -13.05 14.15 -7.98
C ARG A 119 -13.31 14.36 -9.47
N SER A 120 -12.60 15.29 -10.08
CA SER A 120 -12.74 15.65 -11.50
C SER A 120 -11.85 14.83 -12.43
N THR A 121 -10.84 14.12 -11.91
CA THR A 121 -10.07 13.15 -12.70
C THR A 121 -10.96 11.95 -13.03
N PRO A 122 -11.34 11.73 -14.30
CA PRO A 122 -12.05 10.52 -14.68
C PRO A 122 -11.15 9.32 -14.39
N ASP A 123 -11.77 8.27 -13.86
CA ASP A 123 -11.09 6.98 -13.65
C ASP A 123 -10.56 6.49 -15.01
N PRO A 124 -9.23 6.38 -15.20
CA PRO A 124 -8.65 5.98 -16.48
C PRO A 124 -9.04 4.55 -16.90
N ASP A 125 -9.60 3.76 -15.98
CA ASP A 125 -10.07 2.39 -16.20
C ASP A 125 -11.61 2.27 -16.23
N ALA A 126 -12.37 3.38 -16.21
CA ALA A 126 -13.82 3.31 -16.35
C ALA A 126 -14.19 2.80 -17.76
N PRO A 127 -14.92 1.66 -17.88
CA PRO A 127 -15.32 1.14 -19.17
C PRO A 127 -16.20 2.17 -19.87
N ALA A 128 -15.83 2.52 -21.10
CA ALA A 128 -16.62 3.39 -21.95
C ALA A 128 -18.02 2.80 -22.08
N ASP A 129 -18.99 3.41 -21.40
CA ASP A 129 -20.40 3.11 -21.55
C ASP A 129 -20.78 3.43 -22.99
N SER A 130 -20.79 2.39 -23.82
CA SER A 130 -21.32 2.44 -25.16
C SER A 130 -22.83 2.67 -25.08
N GLY A 131 -23.20 3.94 -24.93
CA GLY A 131 -24.55 4.42 -25.06
C GLY A 131 -25.12 3.99 -26.40
N SER A 132 -25.97 2.96 -26.34
CA SER A 132 -27.03 2.73 -27.32
C SER A 132 -27.94 3.96 -27.35
N GLY A 133 -28.04 4.59 -28.50
CA GLY A 133 -29.01 5.64 -28.80
C GLY A 133 -29.44 5.53 -30.25
N ASP A 134 -30.69 5.09 -30.41
CA ASP A 134 -31.55 4.94 -31.60
C ASP A 134 -31.14 5.68 -32.91
#